data_AF-A0A7X6SAV9-F1
#
_entry.id   AF-A0A7X6SAV9-F1
#
_cell.length_a   1.000
_cell.length_b   1.000
_cell.length_c   1.000
_cell.angle_alpha   90.00
_cell.angle_beta   90.00
_cell.angle_gamma   90.00
#
_symmetry.space_group_name_H-M   'P 1'
#
loop_
_entity.id
_entity.type
_entity.pdbx_description
1 polymer ?
#
loop_
_entity_poly.entity_id
_entity_poly.type
_entity_poly.pdbx_seq_one_letter_code
_entity_poly.pdbx_strand_id
1 'polypeptide(L)'
;VARGIFTNEAGLGSAPIAHAAATTDHPVRQGLWGVFEVFTDTIVICSITALSILVTGVWETGESGAVLSAMAFDTGIPVVGKYIVSIGLILFAYSTILGWEYYGERCLEYLFGTKPIFAYRIIWVIAVIVGAVGGLTFMWDLADTLNGLMAFPNLVGVLMLSPVVFKLTKEYFSSDKSKAEE
;
A
#
# COMPACT_ATOMS: atom_id res chain seq x y z
N VAL A 1 0.47 -14.11 5.66
CA VAL A 1 1.38 -13.01 6.08
C VAL A 1 1.96 -12.28 4.88
N ALA A 2 2.66 -12.93 3.94
CA ALA A 2 3.24 -12.29 2.75
C ALA A 2 2.25 -11.41 1.96
N ARG A 3 1.06 -11.95 1.62
CA ARG A 3 -0.01 -11.18 0.96
C ARG A 3 -0.59 -10.03 1.79
N GLY A 4 -0.53 -10.14 3.11
CA GLY A 4 -0.95 -9.10 4.05
C GLY A 4 0.02 -7.91 4.09
N ILE A 5 1.33 -8.18 4.04
CA ILE A 5 2.37 -7.15 3.93
C ILE A 5 2.31 -6.47 2.55
N PHE A 6 1.96 -7.23 1.50
CA PHE A 6 1.81 -6.69 0.16
C PHE A 6 0.64 -5.69 0.04
N THR A 7 -0.46 -5.89 0.77
CA THR A 7 -1.64 -5.01 0.67
C THR A 7 -1.45 -3.68 1.42
N ASN A 8 -0.84 -3.71 2.60
CA ASN A 8 -0.74 -2.51 3.46
C ASN A 8 0.67 -1.90 3.55
N GLU A 9 1.64 -2.51 2.87
CA GLU A 9 3.03 -2.08 2.82
C GLU A 9 3.72 -1.95 4.20
N ALA A 10 3.15 -2.59 5.23
CA ALA A 10 3.62 -2.46 6.60
C ALA A 10 5.05 -3.00 6.73
N GLY A 11 5.96 -2.13 7.18
CA GLY A 11 7.37 -2.46 7.39
C GLY A 11 8.25 -2.37 6.13
N LEU A 12 7.69 -2.13 4.95
CA LEU A 12 8.48 -1.97 3.70
C LEU A 12 9.28 -0.66 3.68
N GLY A 13 8.77 0.39 4.34
CA GLY A 13 9.39 1.72 4.35
C GLY A 13 9.08 2.58 3.12
N SER A 14 8.22 2.10 2.23
CA SER A 14 7.75 2.81 1.03
C SER A 14 6.75 3.93 1.34
N ALA A 15 5.67 3.62 2.07
CA ALA A 15 4.61 4.60 2.39
C ALA A 15 5.11 5.92 3.02
N PRO A 16 6.11 5.91 3.94
CA PRO A 16 6.71 7.14 4.47
C PRO A 16 7.26 8.10 3.40
N ILE A 17 7.63 7.62 2.21
CA ILE A 17 8.10 8.47 1.10
C ILE A 17 6.98 9.41 0.62
N ALA A 18 5.75 8.93 0.48
CA ALA A 18 4.59 9.78 0.20
C ALA A 18 4.27 10.69 1.39
N HIS A 19 4.27 10.14 2.61
CA HIS A 19 3.95 10.93 3.79
C HIS A 19 4.91 12.11 4.01
N ALA A 20 6.18 11.97 3.61
CA ALA A 20 7.18 13.03 3.69
C ALA A 20 6.89 14.22 2.76
N ALA A 21 6.08 14.03 1.71
CA ALA A 21 5.66 15.10 0.81
C ALA A 21 4.42 15.86 1.31
N ALA A 22 3.78 15.40 2.38
CA ALA A 22 2.57 16.04 2.89
C ALA A 22 2.90 17.32 3.68
N THR A 23 2.11 18.37 3.45
CA THR A 23 2.15 19.58 4.28
C THR A 23 1.56 19.27 5.65
N THR A 24 2.41 19.11 6.65
CA THR A 24 2.03 18.81 8.04
C THR A 24 2.81 19.69 9.01
N ASP A 25 2.17 20.03 10.12
CA ASP A 25 2.74 20.78 11.23
C ASP A 25 3.55 19.89 12.19
N HIS A 26 3.31 18.57 12.20
CA HIS A 26 4.01 17.66 13.10
C HIS A 26 4.14 16.23 12.53
N PRO A 27 5.32 15.59 12.60
CA PRO A 27 5.54 14.26 12.02
C PRO A 27 4.63 13.18 12.60
N VAL A 28 4.28 13.25 13.90
CA VAL A 28 3.36 12.30 14.54
C VAL A 28 1.95 12.40 13.95
N ARG A 29 1.48 13.61 13.62
CA ARG A 29 0.15 13.78 12.99
C ARG A 29 0.10 13.03 11.67
N GLN A 30 1.15 13.18 10.85
CA GLN A 30 1.24 12.47 9.59
C GLN A 30 1.47 10.97 9.76
N GLY A 31 2.21 10.56 10.79
CA GLY A 31 2.36 9.15 11.14
C GLY A 31 1.03 8.47 11.50
N LEU A 32 0.11 9.17 12.17
CA LEU A 32 -1.23 8.66 12.48
C LEU A 32 -2.07 8.43 11.21
N TRP A 33 -1.90 9.24 10.17
CA TRP A 33 -2.53 8.99 8.87
C TRP A 33 -2.03 7.69 8.24
N GLY A 34 -0.73 7.39 8.34
CA GLY A 34 -0.19 6.10 7.88
C GLY A 34 -0.76 4.90 8.65
N VAL A 35 -1.00 5.03 9.96
CA VAL A 35 -1.69 3.98 10.74
C VAL A 35 -3.14 3.81 10.27
N PHE A 36 -3.84 4.92 10.00
CA PHE A 36 -5.22 4.89 9.51
C PHE A 36 -5.34 4.26 8.13
N GLU A 37 -4.37 4.49 7.24
CA GLU A 37 -4.29 3.84 5.93
C GLU A 37 -4.23 2.32 6.06
N VAL A 38 -3.30 1.80 6.86
CA VAL A 38 -3.17 0.35 7.12
C VAL A 38 -4.45 -0.25 7.71
N PHE A 39 -5.08 0.46 8.66
CA PHE A 39 -6.36 0.04 9.22
C PHE A 39 -7.45 -0.04 8.14
N THR A 40 -7.56 1.00 7.31
CA THR A 40 -8.59 1.06 6.27
C THR A 40 -8.38 -0.03 5.22
N ASP A 41 -7.17 -0.18 4.70
CA ASP A 41 -6.85 -1.20 3.71
C ASP A 41 -7.10 -2.62 4.23
N THR A 42 -6.49 -2.98 5.34
CA THR A 42 -6.49 -4.37 5.82
C THR A 42 -7.72 -4.71 6.64
N ILE A 43 -8.08 -3.87 7.62
CA ILE A 43 -9.15 -4.22 8.56
C ILE A 43 -10.52 -3.95 7.93
N VAL A 44 -10.66 -2.89 7.14
CA VAL A 44 -11.96 -2.55 6.53
C VAL A 44 -12.09 -3.20 5.16
N ILE A 45 -11.27 -2.83 4.18
CA ILE A 45 -11.48 -3.21 2.78
C ILE A 45 -11.21 -4.71 2.54
N CYS A 46 -10.08 -5.25 3.02
CA CYS A 46 -9.78 -6.67 2.87
C CYS A 46 -10.80 -7.55 3.61
N SER A 47 -11.26 -7.15 4.80
CA SER A 47 -12.29 -7.89 5.53
C SER A 47 -13.63 -7.89 4.80
N ILE A 48 -14.07 -6.75 4.24
CA ILE A 48 -15.29 -6.69 3.43
C ILE A 48 -15.18 -7.66 2.25
N THR A 49 -14.04 -7.66 1.55
CA THR A 49 -13.81 -8.55 0.41
C THR A 49 -13.86 -10.03 0.84
N ALA A 50 -13.15 -10.38 1.91
CA ALA A 50 -13.13 -11.75 2.43
C ALA A 50 -14.52 -12.21 2.90
N LEU A 51 -15.24 -11.37 3.64
CA LEU A 51 -16.60 -11.69 4.12
C LEU A 51 -17.58 -11.84 2.94
N SER A 52 -17.50 -10.99 1.92
CA SER A 52 -18.31 -11.13 0.70
C SER A 52 -18.07 -12.48 0.02
N ILE A 53 -16.81 -12.91 -0.09
CA ILE A 53 -16.45 -14.22 -0.67
C ILE A 53 -17.00 -15.38 0.19
N LEU A 54 -16.88 -15.29 1.51
CA LEU A 54 -17.32 -16.33 2.43
C LEU A 54 -18.84 -16.48 2.47
N VAL A 55 -19.57 -15.37 2.57
CA VAL A 55 -21.04 -15.36 2.69
C VAL A 55 -21.70 -15.86 1.41
N THR A 56 -21.10 -15.59 0.24
CA THR A 56 -21.65 -16.00 -1.06
C THR A 56 -21.31 -17.43 -1.45
N GLY A 57 -20.37 -18.08 -0.75
CA GLY A 57 -19.97 -19.46 -1.02
C GLY A 57 -19.16 -19.66 -2.30
N VAL A 58 -18.81 -18.59 -3.02
CA VAL A 58 -18.12 -18.69 -4.32
C VAL A 58 -16.69 -19.23 -4.22
N TRP A 59 -16.14 -19.33 -3.02
CA TRP A 59 -14.79 -19.87 -2.76
C TRP A 59 -14.64 -21.36 -3.09
N GLU A 60 -15.75 -22.10 -3.26
CA GLU A 60 -15.74 -23.51 -3.65
C GLU A 60 -15.66 -23.73 -5.17
N THR A 61 -15.76 -22.66 -5.97
CA THR A 61 -15.80 -22.76 -7.45
C THR A 61 -14.45 -23.08 -8.09
N GLY A 62 -13.34 -22.93 -7.34
CA GLY A 62 -11.97 -23.11 -7.83
C GLY A 62 -11.37 -21.86 -8.50
N GLU A 63 -12.14 -20.78 -8.64
CA GLU A 63 -11.65 -19.50 -9.13
C GLU A 63 -10.81 -18.76 -8.09
N SER A 64 -9.98 -17.80 -8.53
CA SER A 64 -9.09 -17.06 -7.64
C SER A 64 -8.90 -15.59 -8.03
N GLY A 65 -8.33 -14.81 -7.10
CA GLY A 65 -7.96 -13.41 -7.32
C GLY A 65 -9.15 -12.51 -7.67
N ALA A 66 -8.96 -11.61 -8.63
CA ALA A 66 -9.96 -10.62 -9.04
C ALA A 66 -11.26 -11.25 -9.54
N VAL A 67 -11.18 -12.40 -10.23
CA VAL A 67 -12.36 -13.12 -10.75
C VAL A 67 -13.23 -13.60 -9.59
N LEU A 68 -12.61 -14.20 -8.57
CA LEU A 68 -13.32 -14.67 -7.38
C LEU A 68 -14.05 -13.53 -6.65
N SER A 69 -13.37 -12.39 -6.46
CA SER A 69 -13.98 -11.20 -5.85
C SER A 69 -15.14 -10.65 -6.68
N ALA A 70 -15.00 -10.59 -8.01
CA ALA A 70 -16.07 -10.12 -8.89
C ALA A 70 -17.30 -11.03 -8.83
N MET A 71 -17.10 -12.36 -8.81
CA MET A 71 -18.20 -13.33 -8.65
C MET A 71 -18.90 -13.21 -7.29
N ALA A 72 -18.15 -13.00 -6.21
CA ALA A 72 -18.74 -12.79 -4.88
C ALA A 72 -19.69 -11.58 -4.89
N PHE A 73 -19.22 -10.46 -5.42
CA PHE A 73 -20.03 -9.24 -5.49
C PHE A 73 -21.21 -9.37 -6.46
N ASP A 74 -21.07 -10.06 -7.59
CA ASP A 74 -22.20 -10.32 -8.51
C ASP A 74 -23.25 -11.25 -7.89
N THR A 75 -22.83 -12.18 -7.02
CA THR A 75 -23.74 -13.06 -6.27
C THR A 75 -24.52 -12.27 -5.22
N GLY A 76 -23.84 -11.39 -4.48
CA GLY A 76 -24.47 -10.57 -3.43
C GLY A 76 -25.28 -9.37 -3.96
N ILE A 77 -24.87 -8.81 -5.11
CA ILE A 77 -25.52 -7.67 -5.78
C ILE A 77 -25.65 -8.01 -7.27
N PRO A 78 -26.70 -8.74 -7.66
CA PRO A 78 -26.89 -9.17 -9.04
C PRO A 78 -26.85 -8.01 -10.03
N VAL A 79 -26.36 -8.28 -11.24
CA VAL A 79 -26.26 -7.36 -12.39
C VAL A 79 -25.15 -6.30 -12.25
N VAL A 80 -24.98 -5.69 -11.08
CA VAL A 80 -24.10 -4.51 -10.89
C VAL A 80 -22.80 -4.85 -10.15
N GLY A 81 -22.80 -5.86 -9.28
CA GLY A 81 -21.69 -6.18 -8.38
C GLY A 81 -20.35 -6.39 -9.08
N LYS A 82 -20.33 -7.16 -10.18
CA LYS A 82 -19.11 -7.39 -10.96
C LYS A 82 -18.51 -6.11 -11.57
N TYR A 83 -19.36 -5.14 -11.93
CA TYR A 83 -18.89 -3.88 -12.52
C TYR A 83 -18.31 -2.96 -11.45
N ILE A 84 -18.89 -2.95 -10.24
CA ILE A 84 -18.33 -2.23 -9.09
C ILE A 84 -16.90 -2.72 -8.82
N VAL A 85 -16.71 -4.04 -8.72
CA VAL A 85 -15.38 -4.62 -8.49
C VAL A 85 -14.43 -4.33 -9.63
N SER A 86 -14.86 -4.47 -10.88
CA SER A 86 -13.99 -4.27 -12.06
C SER A 86 -13.53 -2.81 -12.18
N ILE A 87 -14.44 -1.84 -12.03
CA ILE A 87 -14.11 -0.41 -12.06
C ILE A 87 -13.22 -0.05 -10.87
N GLY A 88 -13.56 -0.56 -9.67
CA GLY A 88 -12.75 -0.39 -8.48
C GLY A 88 -11.33 -0.91 -8.69
N LEU A 89 -11.16 -2.11 -9.22
CA LEU A 89 -9.86 -2.71 -9.49
C LEU A 89 -9.02 -1.87 -10.45
N ILE A 90 -9.62 -1.29 -11.49
CA ILE A 90 -8.91 -0.38 -12.41
C ILE A 90 -8.39 0.85 -11.66
N LEU A 91 -9.23 1.49 -10.83
CA LEU A 91 -8.83 2.67 -10.06
C LEU A 91 -7.76 2.34 -9.01
N PHE A 92 -7.92 1.22 -8.30
CA PHE A 92 -6.95 0.75 -7.30
C PHE A 92 -5.60 0.43 -7.94
N ALA A 93 -5.59 -0.38 -9.02
CA ALA A 93 -4.37 -0.71 -9.73
C ALA A 93 -3.69 0.54 -10.29
N TYR A 94 -4.46 1.47 -10.88
CA TYR A 94 -3.94 2.72 -11.39
C TYR A 94 -3.29 3.59 -10.29
N SER A 95 -3.98 3.76 -9.16
CA SER A 95 -3.42 4.52 -8.03
C SER A 95 -2.13 3.91 -7.48
N THR A 96 -2.06 2.57 -7.42
CA THR A 96 -0.87 1.83 -6.97
C THR A 96 0.30 2.04 -7.93
N ILE A 97 0.04 1.97 -9.25
CA ILE A 97 1.06 2.20 -10.28
C ILE A 97 1.66 3.61 -10.15
N LEU A 98 0.84 4.62 -9.89
CA LEU A 98 1.31 6.00 -9.69
C LEU A 98 2.10 6.16 -8.38
N GLY A 99 1.62 5.58 -7.28
CA GLY A 99 2.31 5.65 -5.99
C GLY A 99 3.70 5.02 -6.06
N TRP A 100 3.81 3.82 -6.62
CA TRP A 100 5.08 3.09 -6.73
C TRP A 100 6.05 3.72 -7.74
N GLU A 101 5.55 4.37 -8.79
CA GLU A 101 6.36 5.21 -9.66
C GLU A 101 7.03 6.33 -8.87
N TYR A 102 6.24 7.07 -8.08
CA TYR A 102 6.75 8.15 -7.25
C TYR A 102 7.77 7.64 -6.21
N TYR A 103 7.50 6.51 -5.55
CA TYR A 103 8.42 5.91 -4.58
C TYR A 103 9.77 5.57 -5.21
N GLY A 104 9.76 4.90 -6.36
CA GLY A 104 10.99 4.55 -7.06
C GLY A 104 11.72 5.78 -7.63
N GLU A 105 10.99 6.80 -8.08
CA GLU A 105 11.57 8.06 -8.51
C GLU A 105 12.34 8.75 -7.37
N ARG A 106 11.75 8.84 -6.18
CA ARG A 106 12.43 9.44 -5.00
C ARG A 106 13.67 8.64 -4.59
N CYS A 107 13.59 7.30 -4.63
CA CYS A 107 14.76 6.43 -4.37
C CYS A 107 15.87 6.63 -5.41
N LEU A 108 15.51 6.77 -6.69
CA LEU A 108 16.46 7.04 -7.76
C LEU A 108 17.11 8.42 -7.61
N GLU A 109 16.31 9.43 -7.27
CA GLU A 109 16.80 10.79 -7.01
C GLU A 109 17.81 10.81 -5.86
N TYR A 110 17.57 10.05 -4.80
CA TYR A 110 18.51 9.92 -3.68
C TYR A 110 19.87 9.34 -4.12
N LEU A 111 19.88 8.36 -5.02
CA LEU A 111 21.10 7.66 -5.45
C LEU A 111 21.87 8.39 -6.57
N PHE A 112 21.15 8.96 -7.54
CA PHE A 112 21.74 9.46 -8.79
C PHE A 112 21.38 10.93 -9.12
N GLY A 113 20.66 11.61 -8.21
CA GLY A 113 20.16 12.96 -8.41
C GLY A 113 18.98 13.02 -9.39
N THR A 114 18.64 14.22 -9.85
CA THR A 114 17.43 14.47 -10.67
C THR A 114 17.58 14.15 -12.15
N LYS A 115 18.81 13.98 -12.64
CA LYS A 115 19.10 13.78 -14.06
C LYS A 115 18.41 12.56 -14.69
N PRO A 116 18.37 11.36 -14.07
CA PRO A 116 17.78 10.17 -14.68
C PRO A 116 16.25 10.06 -14.55
N ILE A 117 15.58 11.00 -13.86
CA ILE A 117 14.14 10.90 -13.54
C ILE A 117 13.28 10.68 -14.79
N PHE A 118 13.53 11.44 -15.86
CA PHE A 118 12.73 11.30 -17.08
C PHE A 118 12.90 9.93 -17.75
N ALA A 119 14.12 9.40 -17.74
CA ALA A 119 14.38 8.06 -18.26
C ALA A 119 13.69 6.98 -17.41
N TYR A 120 13.69 7.15 -16.08
CA TYR A 120 12.99 6.25 -15.16
C TYR A 120 11.49 6.19 -15.44
N ARG A 121 10.83 7.35 -15.63
CA ARG A 121 9.41 7.41 -16.00
C ARG A 121 9.08 6.63 -17.27
N ILE A 122 9.93 6.75 -18.30
CA ILE A 122 9.75 5.99 -19.55
C ILE A 122 9.88 4.49 -19.30
N ILE A 123 10.91 4.08 -18.56
CA ILE A 123 11.14 2.67 -18.22
C ILE A 123 9.97 2.12 -17.40
N TRP A 124 9.44 2.90 -16.45
CA TRP A 124 8.29 2.52 -15.63
C TRP A 124 7.05 2.25 -16.49
N VAL A 125 6.72 3.15 -17.43
CA VAL A 125 5.58 2.95 -18.34
C VAL A 125 5.74 1.69 -19.18
N ILE A 126 6.93 1.42 -19.69
CA ILE A 126 7.21 0.19 -20.44
C ILE A 126 7.05 -1.04 -19.53
N ALA A 127 7.57 -0.98 -18.30
CA ALA A 127 7.45 -2.07 -17.34
C ALA A 127 5.97 -2.38 -16.98
N VAL A 128 5.12 -1.36 -16.87
CA VAL A 128 3.67 -1.52 -16.65
C VAL A 128 3.03 -2.27 -17.83
N ILE A 129 3.38 -1.93 -19.07
CA ILE A 129 2.87 -2.63 -20.26
C ILE A 129 3.32 -4.09 -20.25
N VAL A 130 4.60 -4.35 -19.95
CA VAL A 130 5.13 -5.71 -19.86
C VAL A 130 4.42 -6.50 -18.75
N GLY A 131 4.20 -5.88 -17.59
CA GLY A 131 3.49 -6.49 -16.46
C GLY A 131 2.03 -6.85 -16.78
N ALA A 132 1.40 -6.15 -17.71
CA ALA A 132 0.03 -6.46 -18.16
C ALA A 132 -0.03 -7.68 -19.10
N VAL A 133 1.08 -8.09 -19.74
CA VAL A 133 1.10 -9.16 -20.75
C VAL A 133 1.21 -10.57 -20.13
N GLY A 134 1.70 -10.72 -18.89
CA GLY A 134 1.65 -11.98 -18.15
C GLY A 134 2.84 -12.26 -17.22
N GLY A 135 2.96 -13.50 -16.75
CA GLY A 135 4.06 -13.94 -15.85
C GLY A 135 3.79 -13.73 -14.36
N LEU A 136 2.51 -13.68 -13.95
CA LEU A 136 2.08 -13.28 -12.62
C LEU A 136 2.86 -13.99 -11.49
N THR A 137 3.01 -15.32 -11.54
CA THR A 137 3.73 -16.08 -10.50
C THR A 137 5.18 -15.63 -10.34
N PHE A 138 5.92 -15.51 -11.45
CA PHE A 138 7.30 -15.02 -11.41
C PHE A 138 7.37 -13.58 -10.91
N MET A 139 6.44 -12.72 -11.34
CA MET A 139 6.38 -11.33 -10.89
C MET A 139 6.08 -11.24 -9.39
N TRP A 140 5.23 -12.12 -8.86
CA TRP A 140 4.97 -12.23 -7.43
C TRP A 140 6.22 -12.66 -6.65
N ASP A 141 6.92 -13.70 -7.11
CA ASP A 141 8.13 -14.20 -6.44
C ASP A 141 9.25 -13.15 -6.44
N LEU A 142 9.41 -12.44 -7.57
CA LEU A 142 10.35 -11.33 -7.68
C LEU A 142 9.97 -10.17 -6.75
N ALA A 143 8.70 -9.77 -6.73
CA ALA A 143 8.21 -8.70 -5.88
C ALA A 143 8.37 -9.04 -4.39
N ASP A 144 8.02 -10.26 -3.97
CA ASP A 144 8.17 -10.72 -2.59
C ASP A 144 9.64 -10.71 -2.16
N THR A 145 10.56 -11.09 -3.05
CA THR A 145 12.01 -11.05 -2.80
C THR A 145 12.50 -9.61 -2.62
N LEU A 146 12.13 -8.70 -3.54
CA LEU A 146 12.54 -7.30 -3.50
C LEU A 146 11.94 -6.57 -2.28
N ASN A 147 10.67 -6.85 -1.96
CA ASN A 147 10.01 -6.32 -0.76
C ASN A 147 10.71 -6.77 0.51
N GLY A 148 11.15 -8.03 0.59
CA GLY A 148 11.96 -8.53 1.71
C GLY A 148 13.29 -7.77 1.85
N LEU A 149 13.97 -7.50 0.74
CA LEU A 149 15.21 -6.72 0.71
C LEU A 149 15.01 -5.25 1.12
N MET A 150 13.87 -4.66 0.80
CA MET A 150 13.51 -3.30 1.22
C MET A 150 13.12 -3.25 2.70
N ALA A 151 12.34 -4.23 3.17
CA ALA A 151 11.85 -4.28 4.55
C ALA A 151 12.99 -4.45 5.55
N PHE A 152 13.99 -5.29 5.24
CA PHE A 152 15.09 -5.59 6.16
C PHE A 152 15.84 -4.35 6.68
N PRO A 153 16.46 -3.49 5.83
CA PRO A 153 17.16 -2.30 6.30
C PRO A 153 16.21 -1.29 6.97
N ASN A 154 14.98 -1.15 6.46
CA ASN A 154 13.99 -0.25 7.04
C ASN A 154 13.62 -0.66 8.47
N LEU A 155 13.31 -1.94 8.71
CA LEU A 155 12.96 -2.45 10.04
C LEU A 155 14.12 -2.28 11.03
N VAL A 156 15.36 -2.53 10.61
CA VAL A 156 16.55 -2.27 11.43
C VAL A 156 16.62 -0.78 11.80
N GLY A 157 16.43 0.12 10.83
CA GLY A 157 16.43 1.56 11.05
C GLY A 157 15.34 2.00 12.05
N VAL A 158 14.11 1.54 11.87
CA VAL A 158 12.98 1.86 12.77
C VAL A 158 13.24 1.35 14.19
N LEU A 159 13.80 0.14 14.35
CA LEU A 159 14.15 -0.38 15.67
C LEU A 159 15.21 0.48 16.36
N MET A 160 16.26 0.87 15.65
CA MET A 160 17.32 1.74 16.17
C MET A 160 16.80 3.14 16.51
N LEU A 161 15.87 3.67 15.71
CA LEU A 161 15.27 4.99 15.89
C LEU A 161 14.03 4.99 16.79
N SER A 162 13.63 3.84 17.33
CA SER A 162 12.46 3.73 18.19
C SER A 162 12.44 4.72 19.37
N PRO A 163 13.58 5.07 20.03
CA PRO A 163 13.56 6.08 21.09
C PRO A 163 13.12 7.48 20.60
N VAL A 164 13.47 7.83 19.35
CA VAL A 164 13.07 9.10 18.73
C VAL A 164 11.56 9.11 18.48
N VAL A 165 11.02 8.02 17.94
CA VAL A 165 9.58 7.87 17.71
C VAL A 165 8.80 7.99 19.02
N PHE A 166 9.23 7.29 20.08
CA PHE A 166 8.58 7.38 21.40
C PHE A 166 8.65 8.79 21.99
N LYS A 167 9.80 9.46 21.88
CA LYS A 167 9.96 10.84 22.37
C LYS A 167 9.00 11.79 21.66
N LEU A 168 9.00 11.81 20.33
CA LEU A 168 8.15 12.69 19.52
C LEU A 168 6.66 12.41 19.75
N THR A 169 6.28 11.14 19.87
CA THR A 169 4.90 10.75 20.14
C THR A 169 4.45 11.25 21.51
N LYS A 170 5.28 11.09 22.55
CA LYS A 170 4.97 11.57 23.89
C LYS A 170 4.83 13.09 23.93
N GLU A 171 5.74 13.80 23.27
CA GLU A 171 5.71 15.26 23.17
C GLU A 171 4.41 15.74 22.52
N TYR A 172 4.05 15.18 21.37
CA TYR A 172 2.84 15.50 20.62
C TYR A 172 1.56 15.37 21.45
N PHE A 173 1.37 14.25 22.15
CA PHE A 173 0.18 14.04 22.96
C PHE A 173 0.21 14.72 24.33
N SER A 174 1.38 15.21 24.78
CA SER A 174 1.50 15.98 26.02
C SER A 174 1.14 17.45 25.82
N SER A 175 1.46 18.03 24.67
CA SER A 175 1.16 19.43 24.34
C SER A 175 -0.32 19.67 24.01
N ASP A 176 -1.03 18.65 23.52
CA ASP A 176 -2.48 18.72 23.31
C ASP A 176 -3.27 18.71 24.63
N LYS A 177 -2.73 18.07 25.69
CA LYS A 177 -3.36 18.09 27.02
C LYS A 177 -3.32 19.47 27.67
N SER A 178 -2.24 20.24 27.49
CA SER A 178 -2.16 21.59 28.06
C SER A 178 -3.09 22.60 27.38
N LYS A 179 -3.59 22.32 26.17
CA LYS A 179 -4.56 23.17 25.45
C LYS A 179 -6.02 22.79 25.72
N ALA A 180 -6.28 21.61 26.29
CA ALA A 180 -7.62 21.15 26.65
C ALA A 180 -8.01 21.50 28.10
N GLU A 181 -7.05 21.99 28.90
CA GLU A 181 -7.21 22.36 30.31
C GLU A 181 -7.28 23.90 30.54
N GLU A 182 -7.21 24.71 29.46
CA GLU A 182 -7.55 26.16 29.44
C GLU A 182 -8.92 26.41 28.81
#